data_AF-A0A933TK50-F1
#
_entry.id   AF-A0A933TK50-F1
#
_cell.length_a   1.000
_cell.length_b   1.000
_cell.length_c   1.000
_cell.angle_alpha   90.00
_cell.angle_beta   90.00
_cell.angle_gamma   90.00
#
_symmetry.space_group_name_H-M   'P 1'
#
loop_
_entity.id
_entity.type
_entity.pdbx_description
1 polymer ?
#
loop_
_entity_poly.entity_id
_entity_poly.type
_entity_poly.pdbx_seq_one_letter_code
_entity_poly.pdbx_strand_id
1 'polypeptide(L)'
;MAGRFHRLWEIWFKSGREDDNAATQMEAGYRSAWRSGDVDDRFAALDFLFERRDVAGFDLIIEGLKSEDHALAHEALAAVLALYSEGYKLGSSVQGALVQFGAQHPEWSDVSGDLLARLKESASDELL
;
A
#
# COMPACT_ATOMS: atom_id res chain seq x y z
N MET A 1 7.88 7.70 -18.91
CA MET A 1 6.70 8.46 -19.37
C MET A 1 5.57 7.94 -18.52
N ALA A 2 4.99 8.77 -17.65
CA ALA A 2 4.02 8.28 -16.67
C ALA A 2 2.88 7.48 -17.32
N GLY A 3 2.47 6.40 -16.68
CA GLY A 3 1.36 5.57 -17.13
C GLY A 3 0.01 6.29 -17.12
N ARG A 4 -1.01 5.62 -17.64
CA ARG A 4 -2.35 6.21 -17.78
C ARG A 4 -3.02 6.39 -16.42
N PHE A 5 -2.74 5.50 -15.47
CA PHE A 5 -3.33 5.54 -14.14
C PHE A 5 -2.72 6.66 -13.31
N HIS A 6 -1.40 6.83 -13.36
CA HIS A 6 -0.69 7.92 -12.69
C HIS A 6 -1.27 9.29 -13.08
N ARG A 7 -1.49 9.54 -14.39
CA ARG A 7 -2.11 10.79 -14.85
C ARG A 7 -3.51 11.01 -14.28
N LEU A 8 -4.30 9.94 -14.14
CA LEU A 8 -5.64 10.01 -13.58
C LEU A 8 -5.59 10.30 -12.07
N TRP A 9 -4.65 9.66 -11.37
CA TRP A 9 -4.35 9.94 -9.97
C TRP A 9 -3.93 11.40 -9.76
N GLU A 10 -3.07 11.95 -10.60
CA GLU A 10 -2.68 13.36 -10.51
C GLU A 10 -3.87 14.31 -10.66
N ILE A 11 -4.80 14.02 -11.57
CA ILE A 11 -6.02 14.83 -11.78
C ILE A 11 -6.88 14.80 -10.51
N TRP A 12 -7.14 13.61 -9.98
CA TRP A 12 -7.92 13.45 -8.75
C TRP A 12 -7.25 14.07 -7.53
N PHE A 13 -5.95 13.90 -7.38
CA PHE A 13 -5.19 14.46 -6.26
C PHE A 13 -5.18 16.00 -6.33
N LYS A 14 -4.92 16.59 -7.51
CA LYS A 14 -4.91 18.05 -7.72
C LYS A 14 -6.29 18.69 -7.58
N SER A 15 -7.38 17.93 -7.75
CA SER A 15 -8.74 18.40 -7.45
C SER A 15 -9.08 18.37 -5.95
N GLY A 16 -8.11 18.07 -5.07
CA GLY A 16 -8.38 17.93 -3.65
C GLY A 16 -9.14 16.64 -3.31
N ARG A 17 -9.09 15.64 -4.20
CA ARG A 17 -9.83 14.37 -4.13
C ARG A 17 -11.35 14.52 -4.36
N GLU A 18 -11.77 15.59 -5.04
CA GLU A 18 -13.19 15.91 -5.30
C GLU A 18 -13.70 15.50 -6.69
N ASP A 19 -12.83 15.00 -7.58
CA ASP A 19 -13.25 14.55 -8.92
C ASP A 19 -13.81 13.11 -8.89
N ASP A 20 -15.13 12.99 -8.73
CA ASP A 20 -15.84 11.69 -8.68
C ASP A 20 -15.64 10.83 -9.94
N ASN A 21 -15.50 11.45 -11.11
CA ASN A 21 -15.30 10.74 -12.36
C ASN A 21 -13.87 10.15 -12.42
N ALA A 22 -12.88 10.88 -11.91
CA ALA A 22 -11.52 10.36 -11.77
C ALA A 22 -11.47 9.24 -10.72
N ALA A 23 -12.13 9.42 -9.56
CA ALA A 23 -12.22 8.40 -8.53
C ALA A 23 -12.83 7.09 -9.07
N THR A 24 -13.97 7.16 -9.75
CA THR A 24 -14.66 5.99 -10.34
C THR A 24 -13.77 5.26 -11.35
N GLN A 25 -13.08 6.00 -12.21
CA GLN A 25 -12.16 5.40 -13.18
C GLN A 25 -10.93 4.76 -12.50
N MET A 26 -10.46 5.31 -11.38
CA MET A 26 -9.37 4.70 -10.61
C MET A 26 -9.82 3.43 -9.87
N GLU A 27 -10.99 3.43 -9.26
CA GLU A 27 -11.58 2.23 -8.64
C GLU A 27 -11.67 1.08 -9.64
N ALA A 28 -12.09 1.38 -10.88
CA ALA A 28 -12.15 0.39 -11.96
C ALA A 28 -10.75 -0.01 -12.51
N GLY A 29 -9.72 0.82 -12.29
CA GLY A 29 -8.46 0.77 -13.04
C GLY A 29 -7.23 0.31 -12.26
N TYR A 30 -7.19 0.45 -10.94
CA TYR A 30 -5.95 0.32 -10.16
C TYR A 30 -5.29 -1.06 -10.28
N ARG A 31 -6.09 -2.13 -10.35
CA ARG A 31 -5.58 -3.50 -10.56
C ARG A 31 -4.98 -3.70 -11.94
N SER A 32 -5.57 -3.10 -12.97
CA SER A 32 -5.01 -3.13 -14.33
C SER A 32 -3.72 -2.32 -14.40
N ALA A 33 -3.67 -1.18 -13.71
CA ALA A 33 -2.49 -0.34 -13.60
C ALA A 33 -1.32 -1.11 -12.96
N TRP A 34 -1.58 -1.79 -11.84
CA TRP A 34 -0.60 -2.63 -11.15
C TRP A 34 0.03 -3.70 -12.07
N ARG A 35 -0.83 -4.40 -12.83
CA ARG A 35 -0.42 -5.48 -13.75
C ARG A 35 0.31 -4.97 -14.99
N SER A 36 0.21 -3.68 -15.31
CA SER A 36 0.89 -3.11 -16.48
C SER A 36 2.42 -3.18 -16.36
N GLY A 37 2.92 -3.21 -15.12
CA GLY A 37 4.36 -3.20 -14.83
C GLY A 37 4.99 -1.81 -14.86
N ASP A 38 4.25 -0.77 -15.26
CA ASP A 38 4.71 0.61 -15.18
C ASP A 38 4.84 1.04 -13.72
N VAL A 39 6.01 1.57 -13.37
CA VAL A 39 6.36 1.91 -11.99
C VAL A 39 5.48 3.05 -11.50
N ASP A 40 5.34 4.13 -12.26
CA ASP A 40 4.53 5.30 -11.87
C ASP A 40 3.06 4.91 -11.63
N ASP A 41 2.51 4.01 -12.45
CA ASP A 41 1.16 3.46 -12.27
C ASP A 41 1.03 2.59 -11.01
N ARG A 42 2.06 1.84 -10.63
CA ARG A 42 2.07 1.02 -9.39
C ARG A 42 2.15 1.88 -8.13
N PHE A 43 2.99 2.92 -8.14
CA PHE A 43 3.04 3.91 -7.07
C PHE A 43 1.69 4.60 -6.89
N ALA A 44 1.12 5.13 -7.97
CA ALA A 44 -0.19 5.77 -7.93
C ALA A 44 -1.30 4.81 -7.46
N ALA A 45 -1.21 3.51 -7.77
CA ALA A 45 -2.16 2.52 -7.26
C ALA A 45 -2.04 2.31 -5.75
N LEU A 46 -0.84 2.27 -5.18
CA LEU A 46 -0.64 2.18 -3.72
C LEU A 46 -1.17 3.41 -3.01
N ASP A 47 -0.83 4.61 -3.51
CA ASP A 47 -1.33 5.89 -2.98
C ASP A 47 -2.86 5.93 -3.01
N PHE A 48 -3.45 5.55 -4.13
CA PHE A 48 -4.91 5.51 -4.27
C PHE A 48 -5.56 4.56 -3.26
N LEU A 49 -4.99 3.36 -3.06
CA LEU A 49 -5.51 2.38 -2.11
C LEU A 49 -5.42 2.85 -0.66
N PHE A 50 -4.31 3.51 -0.31
CA PHE A 50 -4.16 4.16 0.98
C PHE A 50 -5.24 5.23 1.20
N GLU A 51 -5.39 6.15 0.24
CA GLU A 51 -6.33 7.28 0.34
C GLU A 51 -7.80 6.83 0.43
N ARG A 52 -8.19 5.81 -0.35
CA ARG A 52 -9.54 5.22 -0.29
C ARG A 52 -9.73 4.30 0.90
N ARG A 53 -8.64 3.86 1.53
CA ARG A 53 -8.63 2.87 2.60
C ARG A 53 -9.33 1.58 2.18
N ASP A 54 -9.15 1.21 0.91
CA ASP A 54 -9.82 0.06 0.30
C ASP A 54 -9.12 -1.23 0.70
N VAL A 55 -9.71 -1.94 1.65
CA VAL A 55 -9.23 -3.24 2.14
C VAL A 55 -9.17 -4.27 1.00
N ALA A 56 -10.00 -4.12 -0.03
CA ALA A 56 -9.99 -5.03 -1.17
C ALA A 56 -8.69 -4.95 -1.97
N GLY A 57 -7.86 -3.91 -1.82
CA GLY A 57 -6.56 -3.77 -2.48
C GLY A 57 -5.34 -4.14 -1.64
N PHE A 58 -5.54 -4.65 -0.41
CA PHE A 58 -4.41 -5.00 0.47
C PHE A 58 -3.51 -6.10 -0.11
N ASP A 59 -4.02 -6.93 -1.01
CA ASP A 59 -3.20 -7.90 -1.76
C ASP A 59 -2.10 -7.19 -2.57
N LEU A 60 -2.38 -6.03 -3.17
CA LEU A 60 -1.39 -5.27 -3.92
C LEU A 60 -0.34 -4.62 -3.01
N ILE A 61 -0.73 -4.17 -1.82
CA ILE A 61 0.22 -3.69 -0.80
C ILE A 61 1.17 -4.82 -0.39
N ILE A 62 0.64 -6.03 -0.17
CA ILE A 62 1.44 -7.22 0.14
C ILE A 62 2.39 -7.59 -1.01
N GLU A 63 1.94 -7.51 -2.26
CA GLU A 63 2.79 -7.70 -3.43
C GLU A 63 3.89 -6.63 -3.50
N GLY A 64 3.55 -5.37 -3.22
CA GLY A 64 4.50 -4.25 -3.17
C GLY A 64 5.61 -4.46 -2.14
N LEU A 65 5.26 -4.88 -0.93
CA LEU A 65 6.25 -5.20 0.12
C LEU A 65 7.27 -6.26 -0.28
N LYS A 66 6.94 -7.12 -1.26
CA LYS A 66 7.79 -8.22 -1.74
C LYS A 66 8.49 -7.88 -3.05
N SER A 67 8.32 -6.67 -3.54
CA SER A 67 8.90 -6.19 -4.80
C SER A 67 10.42 -6.14 -4.71
N GLU A 68 11.10 -6.50 -5.81
CA GLU A 68 12.55 -6.26 -5.96
C GLU A 68 12.87 -4.78 -6.22
N ASP A 69 11.87 -4.01 -6.68
CA ASP A 69 11.96 -2.55 -6.76
C ASP A 69 11.90 -1.95 -5.35
N HIS A 70 13.05 -1.43 -4.91
CA HIS A 70 13.26 -0.87 -3.57
C HIS A 70 12.32 0.28 -3.26
N ALA A 71 12.09 1.17 -4.23
CA ALA A 71 11.25 2.33 -4.02
C ALA A 71 9.78 1.89 -3.88
N LEU A 72 9.34 0.93 -4.69
CA LEU A 72 7.98 0.40 -4.60
C LEU A 72 7.74 -0.36 -3.29
N ALA A 73 8.74 -1.12 -2.81
CA ALA A 73 8.67 -1.83 -1.54
C ALA A 73 8.57 -0.85 -0.35
N HIS A 74 9.29 0.27 -0.40
CA HIS A 74 9.17 1.33 0.59
C HIS A 74 7.81 2.03 0.58
N GLU A 75 7.26 2.31 -0.60
CA GLU A 75 5.94 2.91 -0.73
C GLU A 75 4.87 1.98 -0.12
N ALA A 76 4.99 0.67 -0.39
CA ALA A 76 4.11 -0.31 0.22
C ALA A 76 4.25 -0.33 1.75
N LEU A 77 5.47 -0.24 2.29
CA LEU A 77 5.68 -0.13 3.74
C LEU A 77 5.04 1.14 4.32
N ALA A 78 5.17 2.28 3.64
CA ALA A 78 4.55 3.55 4.06
C ALA A 78 3.02 3.44 4.10
N ALA A 79 2.41 2.84 3.07
CA ALA A 79 0.98 2.58 3.04
C ALA A 79 0.53 1.70 4.22
N VAL A 80 1.29 0.65 4.56
CA VAL A 80 0.99 -0.23 5.70
C VAL A 80 1.07 0.54 7.03
N LEU A 81 2.13 1.33 7.23
CA LEU A 81 2.30 2.16 8.42
C LEU A 81 1.14 3.16 8.60
N ALA A 82 0.73 3.79 7.51
CA ALA A 82 -0.35 4.76 7.53
C ALA A 82 -1.70 4.10 7.83
N LEU A 83 -2.02 2.98 7.18
CA LEU A 83 -3.22 2.20 7.47
C LEU A 83 -3.28 1.72 8.92
N TYR A 84 -2.16 1.21 9.46
CA TYR A 84 -2.07 0.82 10.87
C TYR A 84 -2.33 2.01 11.80
N SER A 85 -1.71 3.16 11.52
CA SER A 85 -1.84 4.38 12.33
C SER A 85 -3.27 4.94 12.32
N GLU A 86 -4.02 4.70 11.25
CA GLU A 86 -5.46 5.01 11.12
C GLU A 86 -6.37 3.95 11.76
N GLY A 87 -5.81 2.92 12.41
CA GLY A 87 -6.55 1.90 13.15
C GLY A 87 -7.06 0.73 12.30
N TYR A 88 -6.56 0.54 11.09
CA TYR A 88 -6.94 -0.61 10.27
C TYR A 88 -6.33 -1.91 10.81
N LYS A 89 -7.16 -2.95 10.91
CA LYS A 89 -6.70 -4.29 11.26
C LYS A 89 -5.99 -4.92 10.07
N LEU A 90 -4.66 -4.99 10.16
CA LEU A 90 -3.82 -5.60 9.13
C LEU A 90 -3.66 -7.10 9.44
N GLY A 91 -4.19 -7.95 8.56
CA GLY A 91 -4.21 -9.40 8.75
C GLY A 91 -2.82 -10.06 8.77
N SER A 92 -2.78 -11.34 9.12
CA SER A 92 -1.54 -12.14 9.22
C SER A 92 -0.71 -12.18 7.93
N SER A 93 -1.36 -12.06 6.76
CA SER A 93 -0.66 -11.97 5.47
C SER A 93 0.24 -10.74 5.36
N VAL A 94 -0.16 -9.60 5.94
CA VAL A 94 0.66 -8.38 5.98
C VAL A 94 1.85 -8.58 6.92
N GLN A 95 1.63 -9.21 8.08
CA GLN A 95 2.71 -9.53 9.02
C GLN A 95 3.78 -10.42 8.37
N GLY A 96 3.37 -11.45 7.62
CA GLY A 96 4.30 -12.29 6.87
C GLY A 96 5.08 -11.52 5.79
N ALA A 97 4.43 -10.58 5.11
CA ALA A 97 5.08 -9.72 4.12
C ALA A 97 6.10 -8.76 4.76
N LEU A 98 5.80 -8.20 5.94
CA LEU A 98 6.73 -7.35 6.69
C LEU A 98 7.99 -8.11 7.14
N VAL A 99 7.85 -9.37 7.56
CA VAL A 99 9.02 -10.23 7.88
C VAL A 99 9.91 -10.41 6.66
N GLN A 100 9.30 -10.68 5.50
CA GLN A 100 10.04 -10.83 4.25
C GLN A 100 10.72 -9.53 3.83
N PHE A 101 9.99 -8.41 3.91
CA PHE A 101 10.52 -7.07 3.62
C PHE A 101 11.76 -6.77 4.48
N GLY A 102 11.68 -6.97 5.80
CA GLY A 102 12.81 -6.70 6.70
C GLY A 102 14.03 -7.58 6.43
N ALA A 103 13.84 -8.80 5.91
CA ALA A 103 14.94 -9.67 5.49
C ALA A 103 15.56 -9.23 4.14
N GLN A 104 14.77 -8.63 3.25
CA GLN A 104 15.21 -8.12 1.94
C GLN A 104 15.85 -6.73 2.03
N HIS A 105 15.42 -5.91 3.00
CA HIS A 105 15.85 -4.53 3.21
C HIS A 105 16.32 -4.32 4.66
N PRO A 106 17.50 -4.85 5.04
CA PRO A 106 17.98 -4.82 6.43
C PRO A 106 18.11 -3.40 7.01
N GLU A 107 18.32 -2.39 6.17
CA GLU A 107 18.38 -0.99 6.59
C GLU A 107 17.03 -0.43 7.07
N TRP A 108 15.93 -1.15 6.82
CA TRP A 108 14.58 -0.84 7.31
C TRP A 108 14.03 -1.90 8.28
N SER A 109 14.90 -2.79 8.79
CA SER A 109 14.49 -3.85 9.72
C SER A 109 13.90 -3.31 11.01
N ASP A 110 14.37 -2.15 11.48
CA ASP A 110 13.87 -1.52 12.71
C ASP A 110 12.43 -1.05 12.53
N VAL A 111 12.14 -0.34 11.44
CA VAL A 111 10.79 0.18 11.14
C VAL A 111 9.79 -0.96 10.90
N SER A 112 10.17 -1.94 10.08
CA SER A 112 9.32 -3.10 9.79
C SER A 112 9.15 -4.01 11.02
N GLY A 113 10.18 -4.14 11.84
CA GLY A 113 10.17 -4.89 13.10
C GLY A 113 9.27 -4.26 14.16
N ASP A 114 9.36 -2.95 14.36
CA ASP A 114 8.51 -2.19 15.31
C ASP A 114 7.04 -2.29 14.93
N LEU A 115 6.74 -2.11 13.63
CA LEU A 115 5.38 -2.29 13.12
C LEU A 115 4.87 -3.72 13.33
N LEU A 116 5.71 -4.72 13.08
CA LEU A 116 5.36 -6.13 13.29
C LEU A 116 5.09 -6.43 14.79
N ALA A 117 5.86 -5.86 15.71
CA ALA A 117 5.64 -6.02 17.14
C ALA A 117 4.28 -5.46 17.56
N ARG A 118 3.97 -4.24 17.13
CA ARG A 118 2.69 -3.56 17.38
C ARG A 118 1.49 -4.32 16.82
N LEU A 119 1.63 -4.89 15.62
CA LEU A 119 0.57 -5.71 15.00
C LEU A 119 0.30 -7.01 15.75
N LYS A 120 1.30 -7.58 16.44
CA LYS A 120 1.13 -8.79 17.25
C LYS A 120 0.48 -8.50 18.61
N GLU A 121 0.77 -7.34 19.19
CA GLU A 121 0.12 -6.87 20.43
C GLU A 121 -1.38 -6.66 20.20
N SER A 122 -1.77 -5.96 19.12
CA SER A 122 -3.19 -5.71 18.84
C SER A 122 -4.01 -6.97 18.56
N ALA A 123 -3.38 -8.02 18.02
CA ALA A 123 -4.05 -9.29 17.77
C ALA A 123 -4.27 -10.11 19.06
N SER A 124 -3.49 -9.84 20.10
CA SER A 124 -3.58 -10.54 21.39
C SER A 124 -4.66 -9.96 22.30
N ASP A 125 -4.95 -8.66 22.17
CA ASP A 125 -6.00 -7.96 22.92
C ASP A 125 -7.43 -8.33 22.50
N GLU A 126 -7.62 -8.96 21.33
CA GLU A 126 -8.94 -9.39 20.83
C GLU A 126 -9.38 -10.78 21.33
N LEU A 127 -8.53 -11.48 22.08
CA LEU A 127 -8.78 -12.83 22.59
C LEU A 127 -9.06 -12.89 24.12
N LEU A 128 -9.21 -11.75 24.78
CA LEU A 128 -9.56 -11.59 26.20
C LEU A 128 -10.92 -10.91 26.37
#